data_AF-Q1PYS2-F1
#
_entry.id   AF-Q1PYS2-F1
#
_cell.length_a   1.000
_cell.length_b   1.000
_cell.length_c   1.000
_cell.angle_alpha   90.00
_cell.angle_beta   90.00
_cell.angle_gamma   90.00
#
_symmetry.space_group_name_H-M   'P 1'
#
loop_
_entity.id
_entity.type
_entity.pdbx_description
1 polymer ?
#
loop_
_entity_poly.entity_id
_entity_poly.type
_entity_poly.pdbx_seq_one_letter_code
_entity_poly.pdbx_strand_id
1 'polypeptide(L)'
;MEGASTDRDIDDTFAISTGKEYLIFRKKTIIPLLGGLFYDPSPSLGNPTNVYGFSVGSGISTKRFSLDAAYQFRWANDVDGEDFGLSGTSFDLNEHMFLTSLIVYF
;
A
#
# COMPACT_ATOMS: atom_id res chain seq x y z
N MET A 1 -45.32 -0.09 3.90
CA MET A 1 -44.02 0.50 4.26
C MET A 1 -43.01 -0.06 3.28
N GLU A 2 -42.44 0.83 2.48
CA GLU A 2 -41.56 0.53 1.33
C GLU A 2 -40.39 -0.35 1.71
N GLY A 3 -40.08 -1.31 0.83
CA GLY A 3 -38.88 -2.12 0.93
C GLY A 3 -37.65 -1.25 0.70
N ALA A 4 -36.66 -1.36 1.58
CA ALA A 4 -35.36 -0.77 1.37
C ALA A 4 -34.78 -1.30 0.05
N SER A 5 -34.42 -0.40 -0.85
CA SER A 5 -33.74 -0.69 -2.11
C SER A 5 -32.35 -1.24 -1.82
N THR A 6 -32.20 -2.56 -1.86
CA THR A 6 -30.91 -3.27 -1.79
C THR A 6 -30.26 -3.31 -3.17
N ASP A 7 -30.07 -2.15 -3.78
CA ASP A 7 -29.27 -2.01 -5.00
C ASP A 7 -28.06 -1.17 -4.62
N ARG A 8 -26.99 -1.85 -4.24
CA ARG A 8 -25.70 -1.23 -3.91
C ARG A 8 -24.76 -1.62 -5.04
N ASP A 9 -24.75 -0.79 -6.07
CA ASP A 9 -23.85 -0.95 -7.20
C ASP A 9 -22.42 -0.70 -6.70
N ILE A 10 -21.57 -1.72 -6.80
CA ILE A 10 -20.14 -1.63 -6.48
C ILE A 10 -19.44 -1.72 -7.83
N ASP A 11 -18.81 -0.62 -8.23
CA ASP A 11 -18.09 -0.55 -9.49
C ASP A 11 -16.84 -1.46 -9.47
N ASP A 12 -16.56 -2.09 -10.60
CA ASP A 12 -15.35 -2.88 -10.81
C ASP A 12 -14.10 -1.98 -10.68
N THR A 13 -13.12 -2.44 -9.89
CA THR A 13 -11.83 -1.76 -9.71
C THR A 13 -10.68 -2.55 -10.33
N PHE A 14 -9.64 -1.86 -10.78
CA PHE A 14 -8.39 -2.47 -11.21
C PHE A 14 -7.20 -1.83 -10.50
N ALA A 15 -6.30 -2.66 -10.00
CA ALA A 15 -5.05 -2.21 -9.38
C ALA A 15 -3.87 -2.37 -10.34
N ILE A 16 -3.00 -1.38 -10.38
CA ILE A 16 -1.73 -1.41 -11.11
C ILE A 16 -0.60 -1.11 -10.13
N SER A 17 0.38 -2.00 -10.07
CA SER A 17 1.62 -1.77 -9.33
C SER A 17 2.82 -1.99 -10.23
N THR A 18 3.82 -1.14 -10.09
CA THR A 18 5.10 -1.27 -10.79
C THR A 18 6.24 -0.97 -9.82
N GLY A 19 7.36 -1.67 -9.98
CA GLY A 19 8.50 -1.50 -9.12
C GLY A 19 9.80 -1.90 -9.78
N LYS A 20 10.89 -1.43 -9.19
CA LYS A 20 12.25 -1.71 -9.62
C LYS A 20 13.08 -2.12 -8.42
N GLU A 21 13.86 -3.18 -8.62
CA GLU A 21 14.90 -3.60 -7.69
C GLU A 21 16.28 -3.34 -8.30
N TYR A 22 17.21 -2.90 -7.46
CA TYR A 22 18.62 -2.77 -7.77
C TYR A 22 19.48 -3.41 -6.67
N LEU A 23 20.30 -4.40 -7.05
CA LEU A 23 21.16 -5.13 -6.13
C LEU A 23 22.59 -4.59 -6.17
N ILE A 24 23.08 -4.10 -5.04
CA ILE A 24 24.47 -3.69 -4.87
C ILE A 24 25.25 -4.84 -4.23
N PHE A 25 26.12 -5.47 -5.03
CA PHE A 25 27.01 -6.53 -4.58
C PHE A 25 28.29 -5.97 -3.98
N ARG A 26 28.57 -6.32 -2.72
CA ARG A 26 29.84 -6.11 -2.04
C ARG A 26 30.46 -7.45 -1.66
N LYS A 27 31.75 -7.48 -1.32
CA LYS A 27 32.53 -8.72 -1.07
C LYS A 27 31.88 -9.72 -0.10
N LYS A 28 31.11 -9.27 0.89
CA LYS A 28 30.47 -10.12 1.91
C LYS A 28 29.00 -9.77 2.16
N THR A 29 28.43 -8.92 1.31
CA THR A 29 27.17 -8.24 1.61
C THR A 29 26.42 -7.92 0.33
N ILE A 30 25.10 -8.09 0.35
CA ILE A 30 24.20 -7.67 -0.71
C ILE A 30 23.28 -6.60 -0.13
N ILE A 31 23.13 -5.48 -0.84
CA ILE A 31 22.22 -4.39 -0.47
C ILE A 31 21.17 -4.28 -1.56
N PRO A 32 19.93 -4.75 -1.33
CA PRO A 32 18.83 -4.46 -2.23
C PRO A 32 18.36 -3.02 -2.05
N LEU A 33 18.00 -2.38 -3.16
CA LEU A 33 17.27 -1.12 -3.21
C LEU A 33 16.00 -1.38 -4.01
N LEU A 34 14.85 -1.19 -3.38
CA LEU A 34 13.53 -1.38 -3.98
C LEU A 34 12.82 -0.03 -4.03
N GLY A 35 12.15 0.23 -5.15
CA GLY A 35 11.24 1.35 -5.30
C GLY A 35 10.00 0.92 -6.07
N GLY A 36 8.83 1.38 -5.66
CA GLY A 36 7.55 1.03 -6.27
C GLY A 36 6.58 2.20 -6.34
N LEU A 37 5.70 2.16 -7.33
CA LEU A 37 4.54 3.02 -7.48
C LEU A 37 3.32 2.14 -7.66
N PHE A 38 2.21 2.52 -7.07
CA PHE A 38 0.98 1.76 -7.19
C PHE A 38 -0.26 2.66 -7.20
N TYR A 39 -1.26 2.18 -7.93
CA TYR A 39 -2.61 2.69 -8.03
C TYR A 39 -3.54 1.53 -7.68
N ASP A 40 -4.32 1.69 -6.63
CA ASP A 40 -5.12 0.63 -6.03
C ASP A 40 -6.46 1.21 -5.57
N PRO A 41 -7.43 1.36 -6.49
CA PRO A 41 -8.71 1.94 -6.13
C PRO A 41 -9.45 0.98 -5.20
N SER A 42 -9.87 1.48 -4.04
CA SER A 42 -10.64 0.70 -3.09
C SER A 42 -12.11 0.66 -3.53
N PRO A 43 -12.76 -0.53 -3.53
CA PRO A 43 -14.19 -0.60 -3.79
C PRO A 43 -14.94 0.05 -2.62
N SER A 44 -15.72 1.07 -2.94
CA SER A 44 -16.51 1.87 -2.00
C SER A 44 -17.98 1.88 -2.41
N LEU A 45 -18.89 2.18 -1.49
CA LEU A 45 -20.30 2.38 -1.85
C LEU A 45 -20.42 3.60 -2.77
N GLY A 46 -20.83 3.40 -4.03
CA GLY A 46 -20.89 4.46 -5.03
C GLY A 46 -19.63 4.52 -5.88
N ASN A 47 -18.90 5.64 -5.84
CA ASN A 47 -17.70 5.81 -6.69
C ASN A 47 -16.45 5.21 -6.03
N PRO A 48 -15.64 4.40 -6.74
CA PRO A 48 -14.39 3.87 -6.23
C PRO A 48 -13.44 4.95 -5.70
N THR A 49 -12.88 4.72 -4.53
CA THR A 49 -11.86 5.61 -3.95
C THR A 49 -10.52 5.35 -4.61
N ASN A 50 -10.01 6.32 -5.38
CA ASN A 50 -8.71 6.21 -6.05
C ASN A 50 -7.56 6.37 -5.05
N VAL A 51 -6.90 5.27 -4.70
CA VAL A 51 -5.70 5.29 -3.85
C VAL A 51 -4.44 5.23 -4.69
N TYR A 52 -3.54 6.16 -4.43
CA TYR A 52 -2.21 6.20 -5.01
C TYR A 52 -1.17 5.96 -3.93
N GLY A 53 -0.01 5.48 -4.32
CA GLY A 53 1.07 5.30 -3.37
C GLY A 53 2.43 5.09 -3.99
N PHE A 54 3.44 5.22 -3.14
CA PHE A 54 4.80 4.83 -3.46
C PHE A 54 5.40 4.01 -2.32
N SER A 55 6.37 3.18 -2.66
CA SER A 55 7.15 2.41 -1.70
C SER A 55 8.63 2.55 -1.99
N VAL A 56 9.42 2.54 -0.92
CA VAL A 56 10.88 2.46 -0.98
C VAL A 56 11.34 1.45 0.05
N GLY A 57 12.32 0.63 -0.31
CA GLY A 57 12.85 -0.39 0.57
C GLY A 57 14.34 -0.57 0.38
N SER A 58 15.00 -0.99 1.46
CA SER A 58 16.38 -1.41 1.39
C SER A 58 16.69 -2.44 2.46
N GLY A 59 17.83 -3.10 2.32
CA GLY A 59 18.31 -4.01 3.33
C GLY A 59 19.80 -4.25 3.22
N ILE A 60 20.27 -5.13 4.08
CA ILE A 60 21.62 -5.62 4.13
C ILE A 60 21.58 -7.10 4.46
N SER A 61 22.03 -7.91 3.50
CA SER A 61 22.14 -9.35 3.66
C SER A 61 23.60 -9.75 3.78
N THR A 62 23.93 -10.51 4.83
CA THR A 62 25.26 -11.05 5.13
C THR A 62 25.18 -12.56 5.39
N LYS A 63 26.31 -13.23 5.54
CA LYS A 63 26.34 -14.66 5.90
C LYS A 63 25.73 -15.01 7.27
N ARG A 64 25.58 -14.03 8.17
CA ARG A 64 25.14 -14.25 9.56
C ARG A 64 23.75 -13.71 9.84
N PHE A 65 23.33 -12.69 9.09
CA PHE A 65 22.02 -12.09 9.25
C PHE A 65 21.59 -11.37 7.97
N SER A 66 20.28 -11.18 7.82
CA SER A 66 19.67 -10.28 6.85
C SER A 66 18.77 -9.29 7.59
N LEU A 67 18.94 -8.01 7.33
CA LEU A 67 18.11 -6.93 7.89
C LEU A 67 17.52 -6.14 6.73
N ASP A 68 16.23 -5.89 6.73
CA ASP A 68 15.56 -5.05 5.74
C ASP A 68 14.54 -4.12 6.38
N ALA A 69 14.25 -3.05 5.65
CA ALA A 69 13.24 -2.08 5.98
C ALA A 69 12.55 -1.60 4.70
N ALA A 70 11.24 -1.42 4.76
CA ALA A 70 10.43 -0.86 3.71
C ALA A 70 9.50 0.21 4.28
N TYR A 71 9.35 1.28 3.52
CA TYR A 71 8.43 2.36 3.81
C TYR A 71 7.45 2.48 2.64
N GLN A 72 6.17 2.58 2.98
CA GLN A 72 5.09 2.76 2.04
C GLN A 72 4.26 3.97 2.46
N PHE A 73 3.98 4.83 1.49
CA PHE A 73 3.07 5.95 1.63
C PHE A 73 1.91 5.78 0.67
N ARG A 74 0.68 5.95 1.18
CA ARG A 74 -0.56 5.93 0.41
C ARG A 74 -1.33 7.20 0.67
N TRP A 75 -1.96 7.70 -0.38
CA TRP A 75 -2.91 8.79 -0.26
C TRP A 75 -4.12 8.58 -1.16
N ALA A 76 -5.26 9.07 -0.69
CA ALA A 76 -6.48 9.20 -1.48
C ALA A 76 -7.21 10.47 -1.03
N ASN A 77 -7.84 11.15 -1.99
CA ASN A 77 -8.62 12.34 -1.70
C ASN A 77 -10.11 11.99 -1.81
N ASP A 78 -10.94 12.74 -1.09
CA ASP A 78 -12.40 12.64 -1.17
C ASP A 78 -12.92 11.21 -0.89
N VAL A 79 -12.34 10.53 0.09
CA VAL A 79 -12.80 9.21 0.53
C VAL A 79 -14.15 9.36 1.22
N ASP A 80 -15.11 8.51 0.85
CA ASP A 80 -16.44 8.53 1.43
C ASP A 80 -16.41 8.03 2.89
N GLY A 81 -16.87 8.87 3.81
CA GLY A 81 -17.05 8.56 5.23
C GLY A 81 -17.99 7.39 5.48
N GLU A 82 -18.88 7.08 4.54
CA GLU A 82 -19.81 5.95 4.68
C GLU A 82 -19.10 4.60 4.85
N ASP A 83 -17.95 4.40 4.20
CA ASP A 83 -17.14 3.18 4.34
C ASP A 83 -16.55 3.02 5.76
N PHE A 84 -16.50 4.11 6.52
CA PHE A 84 -15.97 4.19 7.88
C PHE A 84 -17.06 4.44 8.94
N GLY A 85 -18.33 4.39 8.55
CA GLY A 85 -19.47 4.65 9.43
C GLY A 85 -19.69 6.12 9.81
N LEU A 86 -19.09 7.04 9.05
CA LEU A 86 -19.17 8.49 9.21
C LEU A 86 -20.04 9.11 8.11
N SER A 87 -21.34 8.85 8.17
CA SER A 87 -22.30 9.30 7.16
C SER A 87 -22.25 10.82 6.90
N GLY A 88 -22.23 11.21 5.62
CA GLY A 88 -22.25 12.61 5.18
C GLY A 88 -20.91 13.35 5.34
N THR A 89 -19.80 12.64 5.53
CA THR A 89 -18.46 13.21 5.65
C THR A 89 -17.57 12.74 4.50
N SER A 90 -16.72 13.62 3.97
CA SER A 90 -15.59 13.22 3.12
C SER A 90 -14.28 13.50 3.86
N PHE A 91 -13.27 12.69 3.62
CA PHE A 91 -11.97 12.87 4.24
C PHE A 91 -10.82 12.46 3.32
N ASP A 92 -9.64 13.00 3.61
CA ASP A 92 -8.42 12.64 2.89
C ASP A 92 -7.69 11.51 3.64
N LEU A 93 -7.41 10.43 2.92
CA LEU A 93 -6.64 9.31 3.45
C LEU A 93 -5.15 9.59 3.27
N ASN A 94 -4.38 9.52 4.35
CA ASN A 94 -2.92 9.58 4.33
C ASN A 94 -2.37 8.47 5.22
N GLU A 95 -1.82 7.42 4.62
CA GLU A 95 -1.31 6.26 5.35
C GLU A 95 0.21 6.16 5.23
N HIS A 96 0.85 5.99 6.38
CA HIS A 96 2.28 5.75 6.51
C HIS A 96 2.48 4.34 7.09
N MET A 97 3.12 3.46 6.34
CA MET A 97 3.46 2.11 6.80
C MET A 97 4.97 1.92 6.76
N PHE A 98 5.53 1.49 7.89
CA PHE A 98 6.93 1.13 8.02
C PHE A 98 7.05 -0.33 8.42
N LEU A 99 7.77 -1.10 7.64
CA LEU A 99 8.03 -2.52 7.82
C LEU A 99 9.52 -2.71 8.04
N THR A 100 9.89 -3.59 8.97
CA THR A 100 11.27 -4.01 9.16
C THR A 100 11.33 -5.47 9.55
N SER A 101 12.37 -6.16 9.11
CA SER A 101 12.58 -7.57 9.44
C SER A 101 14.06 -7.86 9.69
N LEU A 102 14.33 -8.81 10.58
CA LEU A 102 15.66 -9.31 10.90
C LEU A 102 15.65 -10.84 10.90
N ILE A 103 16.51 -11.43 10.09
CA ILE A 103 16.76 -12.86 10.00
C ILE A 103 18.17 -13.13 10.50
N VAL A 104 18.33 -14.11 11.40
CA VAL A 104 19.64 -14.58 11.88
C VAL A 104 19.87 -16.00 11.40
N TYR A 105 21.02 -16.26 10.76
CA TYR A 105 21.41 -17.57 10.26
C TYR A 105 22.25 -18.29 11.31
N PHE A 106 21.85 -19.52 11.66
CA PHE A 106 22.52 -20.40 12.63
C PHE A 106 23.23 -21.56 11.94
#